data_AF-A0A8J6E856-F1
#
_entry.id   AF-A0A8J6E856-F1
#
_cell.length_a   1.000
_cell.length_b   1.000
_cell.length_c   1.000
_cell.angle_alpha   90.00
_cell.angle_beta   90.00
_cell.angle_gamma   90.00
#
_symmetry.space_group_name_H-M   'P 1'
#
loop_
_entity.id
_entity.type
_entity.pdbx_description
1 polymer ?
#
loop_
_entity_poly.entity_id
_entity_poly.type
_entity_poly.pdbx_seq_one_letter_code
_entity_poly.pdbx_strand_id
1 'polypeptide(L)'
;MGEECCTLTDKVKKHECYKCDAECERKKLCGNIAFEKQQYVCAIQYYTAAMQFSPHNHVLFSNRALCFIRLEDYWHALCDGKKAIVLKNSWPKGHYRFCEALLLLGETERAVTSNKKAQELCRNCPSGIRDLIQQHIRLVREMDAAEAEHGNLLMFL
;
A
#
# COMPACT_ATOMS: atom_id res chain seq x y z
N MET A 1 -0.91 36.84 18.63
CA MET A 1 -1.23 37.42 17.31
C MET A 1 -0.25 36.83 16.31
N GLY A 2 -0.75 36.12 15.31
CA GLY A 2 0.03 35.37 14.33
C GLY A 2 -0.80 34.28 13.64
N GLU A 3 -1.99 34.66 13.17
CA GLU A 3 -2.80 33.86 12.26
C GLU A 3 -2.37 34.21 10.84
N GLU A 4 -1.76 33.27 10.13
CA GLU A 4 -1.75 33.30 8.67
C GLU A 4 -2.37 32.00 8.17
N CYS A 5 -3.59 32.15 7.66
CA CYS A 5 -4.31 31.16 6.89
C CYS A 5 -3.61 31.01 5.54
N CYS A 6 -3.21 29.79 5.18
CA CYS A 6 -2.42 29.51 3.99
C CYS A 6 -3.26 29.80 2.72
N THR A 7 -2.97 30.91 2.04
CA THR A 7 -3.48 31.19 0.70
C THR A 7 -2.71 30.38 -0.34
N LEU A 8 -3.46 29.69 -1.20
CA LEU A 8 -3.01 28.86 -2.31
C LEU A 8 -2.08 29.63 -3.27
N THR A 9 -0.76 29.43 -3.18
CA THR A 9 0.16 29.65 -4.31
C THR A 9 1.39 28.74 -4.25
N ASP A 10 1.59 28.02 -5.35
CA ASP A 10 2.86 27.55 -5.94
C ASP A 10 3.66 26.38 -5.33
N LYS A 11 3.56 25.26 -6.05
CA LYS A 11 4.64 24.36 -6.53
C LYS A 11 5.90 24.23 -5.65
N VAL A 12 6.04 23.02 -5.08
CA VAL A 12 7.32 22.35 -4.78
C VAL A 12 8.25 23.12 -3.84
N LYS A 13 7.75 23.42 -2.63
CA LYS A 13 8.62 23.57 -1.47
C LYS A 13 8.18 22.59 -0.40
N LYS A 14 9.11 21.75 0.04
CA LYS A 14 9.04 20.85 1.18
C LYS A 14 8.73 21.72 2.41
N HIS A 15 7.45 21.97 2.67
CA HIS A 15 7.06 22.93 3.68
C HIS A 15 7.03 22.23 5.04
N GLU A 16 8.07 22.49 5.82
CA GLU A 16 8.17 22.22 7.26
C GLU A 16 7.14 23.09 8.02
N CYS A 17 5.86 22.85 7.77
CA CYS A 17 4.77 23.47 8.53
C CYS A 17 4.34 22.49 9.63
N TYR A 18 4.81 22.73 10.86
CA TYR A 18 4.46 21.93 12.03
C TYR A 18 2.94 21.73 12.22
N LYS A 19 2.12 22.73 11.84
CA LYS A 19 0.65 22.63 11.90
C LYS A 19 0.08 21.64 10.87
N CYS A 20 0.64 21.60 9.66
CA CYS A 20 0.23 20.64 8.62
C CYS A 20 0.59 19.21 9.03
N ASP A 21 1.74 19.01 9.66
CA ASP A 21 2.15 17.70 10.17
C ASP A 21 1.23 17.22 11.30
N ALA A 22 0.90 18.09 12.25
CA ALA A 22 -0.05 17.76 13.33
C ALA A 22 -1.43 17.37 12.79
N GLU A 23 -1.95 18.10 11.80
CA GLU A 23 -3.25 17.83 11.20
C GLU A 23 -3.24 16.54 10.36
N CYS A 24 -2.15 16.29 9.63
CA CYS A 24 -1.91 15.01 8.94
C CYS A 24 -1.95 13.84 9.92
N GLU A 25 -1.21 13.93 11.02
CA GLU A 25 -1.10 12.89 12.03
C GLU A 25 -2.44 12.64 12.74
N ARG A 26 -3.18 13.70 13.07
CA ARG A 26 -4.52 13.61 13.64
C ARG A 26 -5.48 12.86 12.71
N LYS A 27 -5.52 13.23 11.43
CA LYS A 27 -6.38 12.56 10.43
C LYS A 27 -5.96 11.12 10.19
N LYS A 28 -4.65 10.85 10.13
CA LYS A 28 -4.12 9.48 10.05
C LYS A 28 -4.56 8.64 11.24
N LEU A 29 -4.51 9.18 12.45
CA LEU A 29 -4.96 8.50 13.66
C LEU A 29 -6.47 8.20 13.61
N CYS A 30 -7.31 9.15 13.18
CA CYS A 30 -8.73 8.90 12.95
C CYS A 30 -8.95 7.77 11.93
N GLY A 31 -8.16 7.75 10.85
CA GLY A 31 -8.18 6.67 9.87
C GLY A 31 -7.82 5.31 10.47
N ASN A 32 -6.79 5.25 11.30
CA ASN A 32 -6.39 4.02 11.99
C ASN A 32 -7.50 3.52 12.95
N ILE A 33 -8.11 4.42 13.73
CA ILE A 33 -9.21 4.08 14.63
C ILE A 33 -10.42 3.56 13.84
N ALA A 34 -10.77 4.22 12.72
CA ALA A 34 -11.84 3.75 11.84
C ALA A 34 -11.52 2.36 11.25
N PHE A 35 -10.26 2.13 10.85
CA PHE A 35 -9.80 0.85 10.35
C PHE A 35 -9.91 -0.27 11.41
N GLU A 36 -9.51 -0.01 12.65
CA GLU A 36 -9.63 -0.96 13.78
C GLU A 36 -11.10 -1.31 14.05
N LYS A 37 -12.01 -0.36 13.85
CA LYS A 37 -13.46 -0.58 13.91
C LYS A 37 -14.06 -1.22 12.65
N GLN A 38 -13.22 -1.64 11.70
CA GLN A 38 -13.61 -2.21 10.40
C GLN A 38 -14.46 -1.27 9.52
N GLN A 39 -14.41 0.03 9.79
CA GLN A 39 -15.11 1.07 9.02
C GLN A 39 -14.21 1.54 7.87
N TYR A 40 -13.98 0.67 6.88
CA TYR A 40 -12.96 0.90 5.85
C TYR A 40 -13.22 2.11 4.96
N VAL A 41 -14.48 2.39 4.61
CA VAL A 41 -14.85 3.59 3.83
C VAL A 41 -14.51 4.88 4.61
N CYS A 42 -14.84 4.92 5.90
CA CYS A 42 -14.47 6.05 6.77
C CYS A 42 -12.94 6.18 6.89
N ALA A 43 -12.22 5.07 7.05
CA ALA A 43 -10.77 5.06 7.10
C ALA A 43 -10.15 5.66 5.82
N ILE A 44 -10.67 5.29 4.64
CA ILE A 44 -10.25 5.85 3.34
C ILE A 44 -10.44 7.36 3.29
N GLN A 45 -11.58 7.88 3.77
CA GLN A 45 -11.85 9.32 3.81
C GLN A 45 -10.83 10.04 4.70
N TYR A 46 -10.55 9.50 5.89
CA TYR A 46 -9.56 10.07 6.80
C TYR A 46 -8.14 10.06 6.23
N TYR A 47 -7.71 8.94 5.63
CA TYR A 47 -6.39 8.87 4.99
C TYR A 47 -6.28 9.81 3.80
N THR A 48 -7.33 9.93 2.99
CA THR A 48 -7.37 10.86 1.85
C THR A 48 -7.29 12.30 2.32
N ALA A 49 -7.99 12.65 3.41
CA ALA A 49 -7.89 13.97 4.01
C ALA A 49 -6.50 14.22 4.62
N ALA A 50 -5.83 13.21 5.20
CA ALA A 50 -4.45 13.34 5.67
C ALA A 50 -3.45 13.60 4.52
N MET A 51 -3.67 13.01 3.34
CA MET A 51 -2.82 13.21 2.16
C MET A 51 -2.84 14.64 1.62
N GLN A 52 -3.87 15.44 1.91
CA GLN A 52 -3.90 16.86 1.56
C GLN A 52 -2.79 17.65 2.28
N PHE A 53 -2.37 17.19 3.46
CA PHE A 53 -1.32 17.80 4.26
C PHE A 53 0.05 17.16 4.01
N SER A 54 0.08 15.85 3.70
CA SER A 54 1.32 15.13 3.42
C SER A 54 1.20 14.23 2.18
N PRO A 55 1.24 14.81 0.97
CA PRO A 55 1.01 14.08 -0.29
C PRO A 55 2.13 13.10 -0.65
N HIS A 56 3.27 13.16 0.05
CA HIS A 56 4.42 12.28 -0.14
C HIS A 56 4.57 11.23 0.98
N ASN A 57 3.58 11.10 1.87
CA ASN A 57 3.62 10.13 2.95
C ASN A 57 3.22 8.72 2.46
N HIS A 58 4.22 7.90 2.16
CA HIS A 58 4.08 6.49 1.75
C HIS A 58 3.21 5.64 2.70
N VAL A 59 3.16 5.97 4.00
CA VAL A 59 2.35 5.23 4.98
C VAL A 59 0.86 5.43 4.72
N LEU A 60 0.43 6.64 4.37
CA LEU A 60 -0.99 6.93 4.08
C LEU A 60 -1.48 6.11 2.88
N PHE A 61 -0.68 6.03 1.81
CA PHE A 61 -1.00 5.21 0.65
C PHE A 61 -1.07 3.74 1.01
N SER A 62 -0.11 3.21 1.77
CA SER A 62 -0.14 1.80 2.19
C SER A 62 -1.32 1.46 3.11
N ASN A 63 -1.75 2.37 3.98
CA ASN A 63 -2.91 2.16 4.85
C ASN A 63 -4.21 2.24 4.07
N ARG A 64 -4.33 3.17 3.13
CA ARG A 64 -5.49 3.29 2.25
C ARG A 64 -5.60 2.09 1.30
N ALA A 65 -4.48 1.60 0.75
CA ALA A 65 -4.42 0.35 -0.01
C ALA A 65 -4.96 -0.85 0.79
N LEU A 66 -4.64 -0.94 2.08
CA LEU A 66 -5.17 -2.00 2.93
C LEU A 66 -6.70 -1.90 3.09
N CYS A 67 -7.25 -0.69 3.19
CA CYS A 67 -8.69 -0.50 3.24
C CYS A 67 -9.35 -0.95 1.94
N PHE A 68 -8.77 -0.61 0.80
CA PHE A 68 -9.24 -1.04 -0.51
C PHE A 68 -9.21 -2.57 -0.67
N ILE A 69 -8.15 -3.24 -0.20
CA ILE A 69 -8.11 -4.72 -0.14
C ILE A 69 -9.27 -5.29 0.68
N ARG A 70 -9.59 -4.68 1.83
CA ARG A 70 -10.70 -5.11 2.69
C ARG A 70 -12.08 -4.86 2.08
N LEU A 71 -12.18 -3.95 1.12
CA LEU A 71 -13.40 -3.66 0.36
C LEU A 71 -13.43 -4.35 -1.00
N GLU A 72 -12.47 -5.24 -1.28
CA GLU A 72 -12.32 -5.95 -2.55
C GLU A 72 -12.08 -5.04 -3.77
N ASP A 73 -11.68 -3.79 -3.53
CA ASP A 73 -11.31 -2.84 -4.57
C ASP A 73 -9.81 -2.96 -4.89
N TYR A 74 -9.44 -4.07 -5.53
CA TYR A 74 -8.05 -4.42 -5.72
C TYR A 74 -7.31 -3.50 -6.70
N TRP A 75 -8.03 -2.85 -7.62
CA TRP A 75 -7.44 -1.88 -8.55
C TRP A 75 -6.93 -0.64 -7.82
N HIS A 76 -7.74 -0.03 -6.95
CA HIS A 76 -7.29 1.11 -6.15
C HIS A 76 -6.19 0.71 -5.15
N ALA A 77 -6.28 -0.50 -4.58
CA ALA A 77 -5.23 -1.05 -3.73
C ALA A 77 -3.89 -1.18 -4.47
N LEU A 78 -3.91 -1.67 -5.70
CA LEU A 78 -2.75 -1.82 -6.57
C LEU A 78 -2.10 -0.46 -6.84
N CYS A 79 -2.91 0.55 -7.21
CA CYS A 79 -2.43 1.91 -7.47
C CYS A 79 -1.77 2.54 -6.24
N ASP A 80 -2.41 2.44 -5.07
CA ASP A 80 -1.87 2.99 -3.82
C ASP A 80 -0.63 2.23 -3.34
N GLY A 81 -0.61 0.90 -3.45
CA GLY A 81 0.58 0.08 -3.17
C GLY A 81 1.76 0.50 -4.04
N LYS A 82 1.54 0.67 -5.35
CA LYS A 82 2.57 1.15 -6.28
C LYS A 82 3.03 2.57 -5.94
N LYS A 83 2.13 3.46 -5.56
CA LYS A 83 2.48 4.82 -5.13
C LYS A 83 3.35 4.80 -3.86
N ALA A 84 3.04 3.94 -2.89
CA ALA A 84 3.85 3.77 -1.69
C ALA A 84 5.28 3.30 -2.02
N ILE A 85 5.43 2.36 -2.97
CA ILE A 85 6.75 1.90 -3.46
C ILE A 85 7.53 3.04 -4.12
N VAL A 86 6.88 3.84 -4.99
CA VAL A 86 7.52 4.98 -5.66
C VAL A 86 8.02 6.01 -4.64
N LEU A 87 7.24 6.26 -3.59
CA LEU A 87 7.60 7.21 -2.54
C LEU A 87 8.68 6.67 -1.59
N LYS A 88 8.72 5.36 -1.34
CA LYS A 88 9.73 4.71 -0.50
C LYS A 88 9.97 3.26 -0.93
N ASN A 89 10.94 3.08 -1.83
CA ASN A 89 11.23 1.78 -2.45
C ASN A 89 11.86 0.74 -1.50
N SER A 90 12.48 1.18 -0.41
CA SER A 90 13.17 0.32 0.57
C SER A 90 12.27 -0.08 1.74
N TRP A 91 10.95 0.12 1.61
CA TRP A 91 9.98 -0.13 2.68
C TRP A 91 9.07 -1.33 2.35
N PRO A 92 9.16 -2.43 3.12
CA PRO A 92 8.45 -3.67 2.80
C PRO A 92 6.93 -3.58 2.70
N LYS A 93 6.27 -2.78 3.54
CA LYS A 93 4.80 -2.76 3.61
C LYS A 93 4.15 -2.27 2.32
N GLY A 94 4.75 -1.28 1.65
CA GLY A 94 4.27 -0.80 0.35
C GLY A 94 4.31 -1.90 -0.73
N HIS A 95 5.43 -2.61 -0.80
CA HIS A 95 5.58 -3.78 -1.68
C HIS A 95 4.61 -4.90 -1.35
N TYR A 96 4.41 -5.19 -0.07
CA TYR A 96 3.46 -6.21 0.37
C TYR A 96 2.05 -5.90 -0.13
N ARG A 97 1.57 -4.66 0.06
CA ARG A 97 0.22 -4.25 -0.40
C ARG A 97 0.08 -4.34 -1.92
N PHE A 98 1.12 -3.96 -2.66
CA PHE A 98 1.14 -4.07 -4.12
C PHE A 98 1.07 -5.53 -4.59
N CYS A 99 1.88 -6.42 -4.01
CA CYS A 99 1.87 -7.84 -4.36
C CYS A 99 0.57 -8.53 -3.95
N GLU A 100 -0.01 -8.14 -2.81
CA GLU A 100 -1.32 -8.64 -2.37
C GLU A 100 -2.42 -8.25 -3.35
N ALA A 101 -2.44 -6.99 -3.80
CA ALA A 101 -3.41 -6.53 -4.78
C ALA A 101 -3.25 -7.21 -6.15
N LEU A 102 -2.00 -7.45 -6.60
CA LEU A 102 -1.75 -8.24 -7.82
C LEU A 102 -2.31 -9.65 -7.71
N LEU A 103 -2.04 -10.33 -6.59
CA LEU A 103 -2.56 -11.67 -6.36
C LEU A 103 -4.10 -11.70 -6.42
N LEU A 104 -4.75 -10.76 -5.73
CA LEU A 104 -6.22 -10.68 -5.68
C LEU A 104 -6.86 -10.29 -7.02
N LEU A 105 -6.07 -9.71 -7.93
CA LEU A 105 -6.46 -9.48 -9.33
C LEU A 105 -6.20 -10.70 -10.24
N GLY A 106 -5.66 -11.80 -9.72
CA GLY A 106 -5.29 -12.99 -10.49
C GLY A 106 -3.92 -12.89 -11.18
N GLU A 107 -3.16 -11.83 -10.93
CA GLU A 107 -1.87 -11.55 -11.57
C GLU A 107 -0.70 -12.19 -10.78
N THR A 108 -0.82 -13.49 -10.50
CA THR A 108 0.05 -14.23 -9.56
C THR A 108 1.52 -14.22 -9.99
N GLU A 109 1.82 -14.43 -11.27
CA GLU A 109 3.20 -14.41 -11.80
C GLU A 109 3.88 -13.05 -11.55
N ARG A 110 3.13 -11.96 -11.79
CA ARG A 110 3.60 -10.59 -11.52
C ARG A 110 3.76 -10.34 -10.03
N ALA A 111 2.90 -10.90 -9.19
CA ALA A 111 3.04 -10.81 -7.74
C ALA A 111 4.32 -11.51 -7.26
N VAL A 112 4.61 -12.73 -7.73
CA VAL A 112 5.83 -13.49 -7.42
C VAL A 112 7.09 -12.71 -7.83
N THR A 113 7.12 -12.23 -9.07
CA THR A 113 8.27 -11.48 -9.62
C THR A 113 8.49 -10.16 -8.89
N SER A 114 7.41 -9.42 -8.61
CA SER A 114 7.48 -8.15 -7.86
C SER A 114 7.93 -8.35 -6.43
N ASN A 115 7.49 -9.42 -5.77
CA ASN A 115 7.89 -9.74 -4.40
C ASN A 115 9.39 -10.11 -4.32
N LYS A 116 9.94 -10.89 -5.27
CA LYS A 116 11.39 -11.17 -5.32
C LYS A 116 12.20 -9.88 -5.37
N LYS A 117 11.83 -8.96 -6.27
CA LYS A 117 12.45 -7.65 -6.37
C LYS A 117 12.29 -6.82 -5.09
N ALA A 118 11.14 -6.90 -4.43
CA ALA A 118 10.92 -6.21 -3.15
C ALA A 118 11.88 -6.70 -2.06
N GLN A 119 12.18 -8.00 -2.00
CA GLN A 119 13.14 -8.56 -1.04
C GLN A 119 14.56 -8.02 -1.28
N GLU A 120 14.99 -7.92 -2.54
CA GLU A 120 16.28 -7.35 -2.90
C GLU A 120 16.40 -5.88 -2.47
N LEU A 121 15.37 -5.07 -2.77
CA LEU A 121 15.31 -3.65 -2.43
C LEU A 121 15.24 -3.41 -0.91
N CYS A 122 14.61 -4.32 -0.18
CA CYS A 122 14.37 -4.20 1.25
C CYS A 122 15.34 -5.02 2.11
N ARG A 123 16.37 -5.64 1.54
CA ARG A 123 17.29 -6.56 2.25
C ARG A 123 17.95 -5.97 3.50
N ASN A 124 18.12 -4.65 3.53
CA ASN A 124 18.74 -3.92 4.64
C ASN A 124 17.71 -3.32 5.61
N CYS A 125 16.42 -3.62 5.45
CA CYS A 125 15.35 -3.15 6.33
C CYS A 125 14.98 -4.27 7.32
N PRO A 126 15.35 -4.16 8.62
CA PRO A 126 15.06 -5.23 9.59
C PRO A 126 13.56 -5.47 9.77
N SER A 127 12.75 -4.42 9.61
CA SER A 127 11.31 -4.48 9.81
C SER A 127 10.58 -4.87 8.51
N GLY A 128 9.96 -6.05 8.49
CA GLY A 128 8.99 -6.46 7.45
C GLY A 128 9.55 -7.27 6.28
N ILE A 129 10.86 -7.54 6.23
CA ILE A 129 11.44 -8.45 5.22
C ILE A 129 10.92 -9.89 5.39
N ARG A 130 10.71 -10.33 6.64
CA ARG A 130 10.10 -11.63 6.96
C ARG A 130 8.70 -11.77 6.36
N ASP A 131 7.89 -10.71 6.39
CA ASP A 131 6.53 -10.73 5.85
C ASP A 131 6.55 -10.88 4.32
N LEU A 132 7.52 -10.24 3.65
CA LEU A 132 7.70 -10.41 2.20
C LEU A 132 8.13 -11.83 1.85
N ILE A 133 9.06 -12.42 2.60
CA ILE A 133 9.50 -13.81 2.40
C ILE A 133 8.34 -14.78 2.61
N GLN A 134 7.54 -14.58 3.67
CA GLN A 134 6.39 -15.42 3.94
C GLN A 134 5.30 -15.27 2.87
N GLN A 135 5.05 -14.05 2.38
CA GLN A 135 4.15 -13.79 1.26
C GLN A 135 4.68 -14.48 -0.01
N HIS A 136 5.99 -14.46 -0.26
CA HIS A 136 6.59 -15.13 -1.43
C HIS A 136 6.28 -16.62 -1.46
N ILE A 137 6.45 -17.31 -0.33
CA ILE A 137 6.17 -18.74 -0.22
C ILE A 137 4.70 -19.02 -0.53
N ARG A 138 3.78 -18.15 -0.06
CA ARG A 138 2.35 -18.29 -0.36
C ARG A 138 2.07 -18.09 -1.86
N LEU A 139 2.62 -17.04 -2.46
CA LEU A 139 2.44 -16.71 -3.88
C LEU A 139 2.93 -17.82 -4.81
N VAL A 140 4.11 -18.41 -4.51
CA VAL A 140 4.65 -19.51 -5.32
C VAL A 140 3.75 -20.74 -5.23
N ARG A 141 3.25 -21.10 -4.04
CA ARG A 141 2.31 -22.22 -3.89
C ARG A 141 1.02 -22.02 -4.68
N GLU A 142 0.49 -20.79 -4.70
CA GLU A 142 -0.72 -20.46 -5.47
C GLU A 142 -0.45 -20.51 -6.99
N MET A 143 0.74 -20.09 -7.43
CA MET A 143 1.16 -20.18 -8.82
C MET A 143 1.29 -21.64 -9.28
N ASP A 144 2.00 -22.47 -8.50
CA ASP A 144 2.19 -23.90 -8.81
C ASP A 144 0.85 -24.65 -8.85
N ALA A 145 -0.09 -24.31 -7.96
CA ALA A 145 -1.43 -24.89 -7.95
C ALA A 145 -2.23 -24.53 -9.22
N ALA A 146 -2.17 -23.27 -9.66
CA ALA A 146 -2.84 -22.83 -10.88
C ALA A 146 -2.27 -23.50 -12.14
N GLU A 147 -0.94 -23.70 -12.20
CA GLU A 147 -0.29 -24.41 -13.30
C GLU A 147 -0.70 -25.88 -13.37
N ALA A 148 -0.81 -26.55 -12.22
CA ALA A 148 -1.26 -27.95 -12.15
C ALA A 148 -2.72 -28.11 -12.62
N GLU A 149 -3.60 -27.18 -12.25
CA GLU A 149 -4.99 -27.16 -12.73
C GLU A 149 -5.05 -26.95 -14.25
N HIS A 150 -4.26 -26.03 -14.78
CA HIS A 150 -4.20 -25.77 -16.22
C HIS A 150 -3.65 -26.95 -17.01
N GLY A 151 -2.58 -27.60 -16.51
CA GLY A 151 -2.02 -28.81 -17.11
C GLY A 151 -2.99 -29.99 -17.12
N ASN A 152 -3.78 -30.15 -16.06
CA ASN A 152 -4.85 -31.15 -16.02
C ASN A 152 -5.95 -30.84 -17.04
N LEU A 153 -6.35 -29.57 -17.21
CA LEU A 153 -7.40 -29.18 -18.17
C LEU A 153 -6.99 -29.47 -19.63
N LEU A 154 -5.72 -29.24 -19.97
CA LEU A 154 -5.16 -29.51 -21.30
C LEU A 154 -5.09 -31.01 -21.63
N MET A 155 -5.03 -31.90 -20.63
CA MET A 155 -5.00 -33.35 -20.84
C MET A 155 -6.38 -33.93 -21.21
N PHE A 156 -7.47 -33.16 -21.07
CA PHE A 156 -8.84 -33.58 -21.38
C PHE A 156 -9.42 -32.94 -22.65
N LEU A 157 -8.64 -32.17 -23.40
CA LEU A 157 -8.99 -31.55 -24.69
C LEU A 157 -8.21 -32.19 -25.84
#